data_AF-A0A0D3IEJ9-F1
#
_entry.id   AF-A0A0D3IEJ9-F1
#
_cell.length_a   1.000
_cell.length_b   1.000
_cell.length_c   1.000
_cell.angle_alpha   90.00
_cell.angle_beta   90.00
_cell.angle_gamma   90.00
#
_symmetry.space_group_name_H-M   'P 1'
#
loop_
_entity.id
_entity.type
_entity.pdbx_description
1 polymer ?
#
loop_
_entity_poly.entity_id
_entity_poly.type
_entity_poly.pdbx_seq_one_letter_code
_entity_poly.pdbx_strand_id
1 'polypeptide(L)' 'GTSAVLLCTDVASRGVDIARLTGVVNFDPPASTAQYVHRAGRTGRQGAHGCVVSLLR' A
#
# COMPACT_ATOMS: atom_id res chain seq x y z
N GLY A 1 11.00 11.08 12.16
CA GLY A 1 10.78 11.95 10.99
C GLY A 1 9.31 11.89 10.62
N THR A 2 8.67 13.03 10.42
CA THR A 2 7.25 13.12 10.05
C THR A 2 7.12 13.15 8.52
N SER A 3 7.18 11.98 7.88
CA SER A 3 6.84 11.86 6.46
C SER A 3 5.37 11.54 6.31
N ALA A 4 4.65 12.35 5.53
CA ALA A 4 3.22 12.14 5.24
C ALA A 4 2.99 11.06 4.16
N VAL A 5 4.00 10.76 3.35
CA VAL A 5 3.92 9.84 2.22
C VAL A 5 5.18 8.97 2.16
N LEU A 6 5.00 7.70 1.83
CA LEU A 6 6.07 6.77 1.48
C LEU A 6 5.90 6.34 0.02
N LEU A 7 6.94 6.51 -0.78
CA LEU A 7 7.02 5.96 -2.13
C LEU A 7 7.98 4.76 -2.11
N CYS A 8 7.52 3.61 -2.61
CA CYS A 8 8.32 2.39 -2.62
C CYS A 8 7.87 1.44 -3.73
N THR A 9 8.82 0.65 -4.24
CA THR A 9 8.53 -0.53 -5.05
C THR A 9 8.23 -1.74 -4.16
N ASP A 10 7.67 -2.82 -4.72
CA ASP A 10 7.40 -4.04 -3.94
C ASP A 10 8.68 -4.59 -3.28
N VAL A 11 9.82 -4.49 -3.98
CA VAL A 11 11.13 -4.92 -3.45
C VAL A 11 11.56 -4.03 -2.28
N ALA A 12 11.50 -2.71 -2.43
CA ALA A 12 11.91 -1.76 -1.40
C ALA A 12 10.98 -1.77 -0.17
N SER A 13 9.73 -2.23 -0.32
CA SER A 13 8.76 -2.34 0.78
C SER A 13 9.01 -3.52 1.73
N ARG A 14 9.88 -4.47 1.35
CA ARG A 14 10.20 -5.64 2.19
C ARG A 14 11.14 -5.23 3.32
N GLY A 15 10.82 -5.64 4.55
CA GLY A 15 11.56 -5.23 5.75
C GLY A 15 11.17 -3.85 6.29
N VAL A 16 10.34 -3.11 5.56
CA VAL A 16 9.75 -1.86 6.03
C VAL A 16 8.44 -2.20 6.76
N ASP A 17 8.49 -2.15 8.09
CA ASP A 17 7.31 -2.27 8.94
C ASP A 17 6.68 -0.89 9.15
N ILE A 18 5.74 -0.55 8.28
CA ILE A 18 4.91 0.65 8.45
C ILE A 18 3.52 0.20 8.82
N ALA A 19 3.21 0.37 10.10
CA ALA A 19 1.92 0.04 10.65
C ALA A 19 0.88 1.10 10.23
N ARG A 20 -0.30 0.62 9.82
CA ARG A 20 -1.55 1.37 9.74
C ARG A 20 -1.50 2.59 8.80
N LEU A 21 -1.37 2.34 7.49
CA LEU A 21 -1.61 3.40 6.50
C LEU A 21 -3.10 3.70 6.39
N THR A 22 -3.47 4.97 6.23
CA THR A 22 -4.86 5.40 5.95
C THR A 22 -5.28 5.07 4.53
N GLY A 23 -4.33 4.92 3.60
CA GLY A 23 -4.60 4.49 2.25
C GLY A 23 -3.36 4.02 1.50
N VAL A 24 -3.58 3.43 0.34
CA VAL A 24 -2.56 2.89 -0.58
C VAL A 24 -2.87 3.39 -1.98
N VAL A 25 -1.85 3.87 -2.69
CA VAL A 25 -1.96 4.28 -4.09
C VAL A 25 -1.07 3.39 -4.95
N ASN A 26 -1.67 2.60 -5.84
CA ASN A 26 -0.95 1.87 -6.88
C ASN A 26 -0.70 2.84 -8.04
N PHE A 27 0.49 3.43 -8.07
CA PHE A 27 0.91 4.29 -9.18
C PHE A 27 0.97 3.49 -10.50
N ASP A 28 1.55 2.30 -10.42
CA ASP A 28 1.45 1.27 -11.45
C ASP A 28 0.55 0.13 -10.95
N PRO A 29 -0.36 -0.40 -11.79
CA PRO A 29 -1.20 -1.52 -11.43
C PRO A 29 -0.35 -2.73 -10.98
N PRO A 30 -0.75 -3.43 -9.92
CA PRO A 30 -0.06 -4.64 -9.48
C PRO A 30 -0.11 -5.71 -10.58
N ALA A 31 1.00 -6.41 -10.79
CA ALA A 31 1.14 -7.42 -11.84
C ALA A 31 0.37 -8.72 -11.54
N SER A 32 -0.14 -8.87 -10.32
CA SER A 32 -0.94 -10.02 -9.90
C SER A 32 -1.87 -9.67 -8.74
N THR A 33 -2.93 -10.47 -8.56
CA THR A 33 -3.83 -10.39 -7.40
C THR A 33 -3.08 -10.55 -6.08
N ALA A 34 -2.07 -11.42 -6.02
CA ALA A 34 -1.26 -11.61 -4.81
C ALA A 34 -0.51 -10.32 -4.44
N GLN A 35 0.07 -9.62 -5.42
CA GLN A 35 0.70 -8.31 -5.20
C GLN A 35 -0.33 -7.27 -4.72
N TYR A 36 -1.51 -7.21 -5.37
CA TYR A 36 -2.58 -6.32 -4.94
C TYR A 36 -2.95 -6.52 -3.48
N VAL A 37 -3.21 -7.77 -3.07
CA VAL A 37 -3.57 -8.12 -1.69
C VAL A 37 -2.46 -7.73 -0.71
N HIS A 38 -1.20 -7.95 -1.08
CA HIS A 38 -0.06 -7.60 -0.23
C HIS A 38 0.08 -6.08 -0.02
N ARG A 39 -0.14 -5.29 -1.08
CA ARG A 39 -0.16 -3.81 -1.00
C ARG A 39 -1.37 -3.30 -0.22
N ALA A 40 -2.57 -3.77 -0.57
CA ALA A 40 -3.83 -3.38 0.08
C ALA A 40 -3.85 -3.72 1.57
N GLY A 41 -3.22 -4.82 1.98
CA GLY A 41 -3.11 -5.24 3.39
C GLY A 41 -2.33 -4.30 4.31
N ARG A 42 -1.76 -3.20 3.78
CA ARG A 42 -1.13 -2.13 4.56
C ARG A 42 -2.14 -1.11 5.12
N THR A 43 -3.38 -1.10 4.63
CA THR A 43 -4.48 -0.27 5.15
C THR A 43 -5.66 -1.13 5.65
N GLY A 44 -6.66 -0.50 6.28
CA GLY A 44 -7.95 -1.16 6.62
C GLY A 44 -7.90 -2.30 7.64
N ARG A 45 -6.86 -2.37 8.48
CA ARG A 45 -6.69 -3.45 9.49
C ARG A 45 -7.56 -3.20 10.73
N GLN A 46 -7.96 -4.27 11.41
CA GLN A 46 -8.67 -4.22 12.71
C GLN A 46 -9.97 -3.40 12.67
N GLY A 47 -10.74 -3.49 11.58
CA GLY A 47 -12.01 -2.78 11.42
C GLY A 47 -11.86 -1.29 11.08
N ALA A 48 -10.64 -0.78 10.91
CA ALA A 48 -10.42 0.57 10.42
C ALA A 48 -10.84 0.69 8.95
N HIS A 49 -11.31 1.88 8.56
CA HIS A 49 -11.49 2.22 7.16
C HIS A 49 -10.12 2.36 6.47
N GLY A 50 -10.04 1.91 5.22
CA GLY A 50 -8.87 2.06 4.37
C GLY A 50 -9.29 2.29 2.93
N CYS A 51 -8.48 3.02 2.17
CA CYS A 51 -8.72 3.28 0.76
C CYS A 51 -7.57 2.76 -0.09
N VAL A 52 -7.89 2.08 -1.19
CA VAL A 52 -6.90 1.67 -2.19
C VAL A 52 -7.32 2.27 -3.53
N VAL A 53 -6.44 3.07 -4.12
CA VAL A 53 -6.64 3.68 -5.44
C VAL A 53 -5.61 3.11 -6.40
N SER A 54 -6.04 2.74 -7.61
CA SER A 54 -5.13 2.29 -8.67
C SER A 54 -5.27 3.20 -9.87
N LEU A 55 -4.14 3.70 -10.38
CA LEU A 55 -4.12 4.47 -11.61
C LEU A 55 -4.08 3.48 -12.79
N LEU A 56 -5.10 3.52 -13.63
CA LEU A 56 -5.17 2.77 -14.87
C LEU A 56 -4.91 3.73 -16.04
N ARG A 57 -4.09 3.31 -16.99
CA ARG A 57 -3.93 3.98 -18.29
C ARG A 57 -4.61 3.15 -19.37
#